data_AF-A0A6H9Y5C5-F1
#
_entry.id   AF-A0A6H9Y5C5-F1
#
_cell.length_a   1.000
_cell.length_b   1.000
_cell.length_c   1.000
_cell.angle_alpha   90.00
_cell.angle_beta   90.00
_cell.angle_gamma   90.00
#
_symmetry.space_group_name_H-M   'P 1'
#
loop_
_entity.id
_entity.type
_entity.pdbx_description
1 polymer ?
#
loop_
_entity_poly.entity_id
_entity_poly.type
_entity_poly.pdbx_seq_one_letter_code
_entity_poly.pdbx_strand_id
1 'polypeptide(L)'
;MRAFLAGGDARPHLDAALAKKSGDDHWECLRNPRVVLLDRLAADDQAGFDKAMAEALDLYRQYYSVGDRVDDPDGLIWIDALGLACAAFDRGWQVGVETDYLPRRIVEGAWVGTEPDLRVFS
;
A
#
# COMPACT_ATOMS: atom_id res chain seq x y z
N MET A 1 -2.39 5.65 15.37
CA MET A 1 -1.60 6.71 14.70
C MET A 1 -0.96 7.67 15.70
N ARG A 2 -1.68 8.24 16.67
CA ARG A 2 -1.09 9.11 17.72
C ARG A 2 0.00 8.45 18.60
N ALA A 3 -0.12 7.16 18.93
CA ALA A 3 0.90 6.46 19.73
C ALA A 3 2.21 6.19 18.96
N PHE A 4 2.13 5.94 17.64
CA PHE A 4 3.28 5.67 16.77
C PHE A 4 4.16 6.92 16.58
N LEU A 5 3.53 8.10 16.54
CA LEU A 5 4.24 9.40 16.48
C LEU A 5 4.82 9.85 17.83
N ALA A 6 4.51 9.14 18.93
CA ALA A 6 4.95 9.47 20.29
C ALA A 6 6.12 8.59 20.78
N GLY A 7 6.69 7.73 19.92
CA GLY A 7 7.79 6.83 20.30
C GLY A 7 7.34 5.62 21.15
N GLY A 8 6.04 5.33 21.21
CA GLY A 8 5.53 4.12 21.87
C GLY A 8 5.70 2.87 21.01
N ASP A 9 5.77 1.70 21.66
CA ASP A 9 5.85 0.41 20.96
C ASP A 9 4.60 0.18 20.08
N ALA A 10 4.83 0.03 18.78
CA ALA A 10 3.81 -0.18 17.78
C ALA A 10 3.32 -1.63 17.72
N ARG A 11 4.13 -2.58 18.22
CA ARG A 11 3.91 -4.01 18.04
C ARG A 11 2.58 -4.49 18.64
N PRO A 12 2.17 -4.11 19.86
CA PRO A 12 0.89 -4.54 20.42
C PRO A 12 -0.32 -4.07 19.58
N HIS A 13 -0.21 -2.92 18.94
CA HIS A 13 -1.27 -2.40 18.06
C HIS A 13 -1.35 -3.17 16.74
N LEU A 14 -0.20 -3.59 16.21
CA LEU A 14 -0.13 -4.44 15.02
C LEU A 14 -0.69 -5.84 15.33
N ASP A 15 -0.28 -6.44 16.44
CA ASP A 15 -0.76 -7.76 16.88
C ASP A 15 -2.28 -7.77 17.11
N ALA A 16 -2.82 -6.73 17.76
CA ALA A 16 -4.27 -6.58 17.94
C ALA A 16 -5.02 -6.46 16.61
N ALA A 17 -4.44 -5.76 15.62
CA ALA A 17 -5.02 -5.66 14.29
C ALA A 17 -5.00 -6.99 13.53
N LEU A 18 -3.91 -7.77 13.64
CA LEU A 18 -3.79 -9.12 13.06
C LEU A 18 -4.69 -10.16 13.74
N ALA A 19 -5.06 -9.94 15.01
CA ALA A 19 -5.98 -10.80 15.72
C ALA A 19 -7.43 -10.70 15.21
N LYS A 20 -7.82 -9.57 14.62
CA LYS A 20 -9.15 -9.38 14.04
C LYS A 20 -9.32 -10.26 12.80
N LYS A 21 -10.29 -11.19 12.86
CA LYS A 21 -10.51 -12.21 11.83
C LYS A 21 -11.51 -11.84 10.74
N SER A 22 -12.37 -10.86 10.99
CA SER A 22 -13.31 -10.38 9.97
C SER A 22 -13.77 -8.93 10.21
N GLY A 23 -14.31 -8.29 9.19
CA GLY A 23 -14.93 -6.97 9.24
C GLY A 23 -15.84 -6.69 8.04
N ASP A 24 -16.09 -5.41 7.78
CA ASP A 24 -16.79 -4.94 6.57
C ASP A 24 -15.86 -4.92 5.34
N ASP A 25 -16.40 -4.63 4.16
CA ASP A 25 -15.62 -4.56 2.92
C ASP A 25 -14.43 -3.59 3.03
N HIS A 26 -14.59 -2.47 3.74
CA HIS A 26 -13.50 -1.54 3.98
C HIS A 26 -12.40 -2.19 4.84
N TRP A 27 -12.76 -2.96 5.86
CA TRP A 27 -11.80 -3.71 6.64
C TRP A 27 -11.08 -4.76 5.78
N GLU A 28 -11.83 -5.60 5.07
CA GLU A 28 -11.25 -6.72 4.32
C GLU A 28 -10.40 -6.27 3.14
N CYS A 29 -10.86 -5.26 2.39
CA CYS A 29 -10.19 -4.85 1.16
C CYS A 29 -9.12 -3.78 1.36
N LEU A 30 -9.22 -2.92 2.39
CA LEU A 30 -8.33 -1.77 2.55
C LEU A 30 -7.47 -1.85 3.82
N ARG A 31 -8.07 -2.14 4.99
CA ARG A 31 -7.35 -2.06 6.28
C ARG A 31 -6.55 -3.31 6.58
N ASN A 32 -7.14 -4.48 6.41
CA ASN A 32 -6.51 -5.77 6.67
C ASN A 32 -5.26 -5.96 5.80
N PRO A 33 -5.30 -5.74 4.47
CA PRO A 33 -4.11 -5.96 3.63
C PRO A 33 -2.97 -5.01 4.00
N ARG A 34 -3.26 -3.77 4.39
CA ARG A 34 -2.29 -2.82 4.97
C ARG A 34 -1.62 -3.37 6.22
N VAL A 35 -2.38 -3.98 7.12
CA VAL A 35 -1.86 -4.56 8.38
C VAL A 35 -0.94 -5.74 8.09
N VAL A 36 -1.31 -6.60 7.13
CA VAL A 36 -0.48 -7.74 6.69
C VAL A 36 0.83 -7.25 6.07
N LEU A 37 0.80 -6.24 5.20
CA LEU A 37 2.01 -5.64 4.62
C LEU A 37 2.95 -5.08 5.69
N LEU A 38 2.41 -4.35 6.67
CA LEU A 38 3.18 -3.84 7.80
C LEU A 38 3.84 -4.95 8.63
N ASP A 39 3.14 -6.07 8.83
CA ASP A 39 3.69 -7.24 9.52
C ASP A 39 4.88 -7.85 8.76
N ARG A 40 4.74 -8.07 7.44
CA ARG A 40 5.85 -8.60 6.62
C ARG A 40 7.05 -7.66 6.57
N LEU A 41 6.80 -6.36 6.44
CA LEU A 41 7.83 -5.34 6.48
C LEU A 41 8.57 -5.31 7.84
N ALA A 42 7.83 -5.45 8.95
CA ALA A 42 8.39 -5.48 10.30
C ALA A 42 9.14 -6.79 10.60
N ALA A 43 8.75 -7.89 9.95
CA ALA A 43 9.37 -9.20 10.07
C ALA A 43 10.59 -9.39 9.14
N ASP A 44 10.94 -8.38 8.34
CA ASP A 44 11.97 -8.45 7.29
C ASP A 44 11.72 -9.59 6.26
N ASP A 45 10.45 -9.89 6.00
CA ASP A 45 10.00 -10.96 5.09
C ASP A 45 9.65 -10.40 3.70
N GLN A 46 10.65 -10.25 2.84
CA GLN A 46 10.46 -9.72 1.47
C GLN A 46 9.51 -10.59 0.63
N ALA A 47 9.69 -11.91 0.65
CA ALA A 47 8.87 -12.81 -0.17
C ALA A 47 7.39 -12.79 0.27
N GLY A 48 7.14 -12.77 1.58
CA GLY A 48 5.80 -12.60 2.12
C GLY A 48 5.22 -11.21 1.83
N PHE A 49 6.05 -10.17 1.84
CA PHE A 49 5.65 -8.81 1.48
C PHE A 49 5.21 -8.71 0.02
N ASP A 50 5.98 -9.25 -0.93
CA ASP A 50 5.63 -9.23 -2.36
C ASP A 50 4.30 -9.93 -2.63
N LYS A 51 4.10 -11.11 -2.01
CA LYS A 51 2.84 -11.84 -2.10
C LYS A 51 1.68 -11.04 -1.52
N ALA A 52 1.85 -10.49 -0.31
CA ALA A 52 0.83 -9.68 0.34
C ALA A 52 0.51 -8.42 -0.47
N MET A 53 1.51 -7.80 -1.12
CA MET A 53 1.31 -6.61 -1.96
C MET A 53 0.45 -6.94 -3.18
N ALA A 54 0.75 -8.04 -3.87
CA ALA A 54 -0.06 -8.47 -5.01
C ALA A 54 -1.52 -8.75 -4.62
N GLU A 55 -1.73 -9.48 -3.52
CA GLU A 55 -3.09 -9.77 -3.00
C GLU A 55 -3.81 -8.49 -2.57
N ALA A 56 -3.11 -7.57 -1.90
CA ALA A 56 -3.66 -6.31 -1.43
C ALA A 56 -4.13 -5.41 -2.58
N LEU A 57 -3.35 -5.33 -3.65
CA LEU A 57 -3.69 -4.54 -4.83
C LEU A 57 -4.91 -5.11 -5.58
N ASP A 58 -5.05 -6.43 -5.62
CA ASP A 58 -6.23 -7.04 -6.22
C ASP A 58 -7.50 -6.74 -5.40
N LEU A 59 -7.41 -6.82 -4.07
CA LEU A 59 -8.51 -6.45 -3.17
C LEU A 59 -8.87 -4.96 -3.28
N TYR A 60 -7.87 -4.08 -3.40
CA TYR A 60 -8.07 -2.66 -3.63
C TYR A 60 -8.86 -2.39 -4.90
N ARG A 61 -8.43 -3.02 -6.01
CA ARG A 61 -9.11 -2.93 -7.30
C ARG A 61 -10.56 -3.43 -7.20
N GLN A 62 -10.79 -4.57 -6.56
CA GLN A 62 -12.12 -5.13 -6.36
C GLN A 62 -13.05 -4.18 -5.59
N TYR A 63 -12.52 -3.52 -4.54
CA TYR A 63 -13.28 -2.56 -3.73
C TYR A 63 -13.80 -1.37 -4.53
N TYR A 64 -12.96 -0.80 -5.40
CA TYR A 64 -13.33 0.36 -6.22
C TYR A 64 -14.02 -0.03 -7.54
N SER A 65 -14.04 -1.31 -7.94
CA SER A 65 -14.69 -1.74 -9.18
C SER A 65 -16.21 -1.91 -9.10
N VAL A 66 -16.86 -1.54 -7.99
CA VAL A 66 -18.28 -1.84 -7.72
C VAL A 66 -19.10 -0.64 -7.27
N GLY A 67 -20.34 -0.56 -7.80
CA GLY A 67 -21.34 0.42 -7.40
C GLY A 67 -20.90 1.86 -7.66
N ASP A 68 -21.23 2.75 -6.73
CA ASP A 68 -20.92 4.19 -6.84
C ASP A 68 -19.41 4.50 -6.68
N ARG A 69 -18.57 3.48 -6.44
CA ARG A 69 -17.12 3.66 -6.18
C ARG A 69 -16.26 3.63 -7.43
N VAL A 70 -16.83 3.24 -8.57
CA VAL A 70 -16.10 3.13 -9.85
C VAL A 70 -15.47 4.46 -10.25
N ASP A 71 -16.17 5.57 -9.97
CA ASP A 71 -15.74 6.92 -10.27
C ASP A 71 -15.17 7.65 -9.04
N ASP A 72 -14.90 6.92 -7.95
CA ASP A 72 -14.34 7.50 -6.73
C ASP A 72 -12.86 7.83 -6.95
N PRO A 73 -12.45 9.11 -6.81
CA PRO A 73 -11.06 9.51 -6.99
C PRO A 73 -10.10 8.82 -6.02
N ASP A 74 -10.57 8.36 -4.86
CA ASP A 74 -9.75 7.57 -3.92
C ASP A 74 -9.32 6.24 -4.57
N GLY A 75 -10.06 5.71 -5.54
CA GLY A 75 -9.72 4.48 -6.28
C GLY A 75 -8.54 4.60 -7.24
N LEU A 76 -8.04 5.80 -7.53
CA LEU A 76 -6.97 6.03 -8.51
C LEU A 76 -5.61 5.56 -8.01
N ILE A 77 -5.26 5.88 -6.76
CA ILE A 77 -3.94 5.60 -6.19
C ILE A 77 -4.09 5.19 -4.73
N TRP A 78 -3.52 4.03 -4.39
CA TRP A 78 -3.48 3.61 -2.99
C TRP A 78 -2.24 4.14 -2.27
N ILE A 79 -2.37 5.30 -1.63
CA ILE A 79 -1.26 6.01 -0.99
C ILE A 79 -0.59 5.18 0.12
N ASP A 80 -1.34 4.40 0.90
CA ASP A 80 -0.77 3.56 1.95
C ASP A 80 0.14 2.46 1.39
N ALA A 81 -0.31 1.75 0.34
CA ALA A 81 0.50 0.71 -0.31
C ALA A 81 1.73 1.30 -1.01
N LEU A 82 1.58 2.47 -1.63
CA LEU A 82 2.71 3.20 -2.22
C LEU A 82 3.77 3.55 -1.18
N GLY A 83 3.37 4.11 -0.03
CA GLY A 83 4.29 4.42 1.06
C GLY A 83 5.02 3.18 1.60
N LEU A 84 4.33 2.04 1.67
CA LEU A 84 4.92 0.76 2.08
C LEU A 84 5.89 0.20 1.04
N ALA A 85 5.58 0.35 -0.25
CA ALA A 85 6.50 -0.02 -1.34
C ALA A 85 7.77 0.84 -1.31
N CYS A 86 7.65 2.16 -1.10
CA CYS A 86 8.82 3.03 -0.90
C CYS A 86 9.65 2.59 0.31
N ALA A 87 8.99 2.28 1.44
CA ALA A 87 9.69 1.83 2.64
C ALA A 87 10.41 0.49 2.45
N ALA A 88 9.87 -0.42 1.63
CA ALA A 88 10.54 -1.65 1.24
C ALA A 88 11.75 -1.35 0.33
N PHE A 89 11.59 -0.45 -0.65
CA PHE A 89 12.67 -0.02 -1.54
C PHE A 89 13.83 0.63 -0.77
N ASP A 90 13.55 1.49 0.21
CA ASP A 90 14.56 2.12 1.07
C ASP A 90 15.38 1.10 1.90
N ARG A 91 14.84 -0.12 2.11
CA ARG A 91 15.54 -1.24 2.74
C ARG A 91 16.40 -2.07 1.77
N GLY A 92 16.38 -1.72 0.48
CA GLY A 92 17.06 -2.45 -0.59
C GLY A 92 16.24 -3.59 -1.20
N TRP A 93 14.94 -3.70 -0.89
CA TRP A 93 14.08 -4.71 -1.51
C TRP A 93 13.66 -4.29 -2.92
N GLN A 94 13.65 -5.25 -3.83
CA GLN A 94 13.02 -5.08 -5.13
C GLN A 94 11.54 -5.42 -5.00
N VAL A 95 10.67 -4.41 -5.07
CA VAL A 95 9.22 -4.62 -5.07
C VAL A 95 8.81 -5.15 -6.44
N GLY A 96 8.61 -6.46 -6.55
CA GLY A 96 8.44 -7.17 -7.83
C GLY A 96 7.09 -6.95 -8.53
N VAL A 97 6.19 -6.15 -7.95
CA VAL A 97 4.83 -5.96 -8.49
C VAL A 97 4.83 -4.80 -9.50
N GLU A 98 4.45 -5.10 -10.75
CA GLU A 98 4.19 -4.11 -11.81
C GLU A 98 2.68 -3.84 -11.85
N THR A 99 2.26 -2.61 -11.54
CA THR A 99 0.85 -2.21 -11.53
C THR A 99 0.70 -0.69 -11.69
N ASP A 100 -0.42 -0.25 -12.26
CA ASP A 100 -0.75 1.17 -12.40
C ASP A 100 -0.99 1.86 -11.04
N TYR A 101 -1.28 1.10 -9.99
CA TYR A 101 -1.46 1.62 -8.62
C TYR A 101 -0.14 1.93 -7.89
N LEU A 102 0.99 1.41 -8.38
CA LEU A 102 2.33 1.61 -7.80
C LEU A 102 3.26 2.15 -8.88
N PRO A 103 3.21 3.46 -9.18
CA PRO A 103 4.04 4.05 -10.21
C PRO A 103 5.53 3.82 -9.89
N ARG A 104 6.21 2.99 -10.69
CA ARG A 104 7.59 2.51 -10.45
C ARG A 104 8.57 3.63 -10.13
N ARG A 105 8.52 4.73 -10.91
CA ARG A 105 9.40 5.89 -10.72
C ARG A 105 9.25 6.57 -9.35
N ILE A 106 8.05 6.50 -8.77
CA ILE A 106 7.79 7.06 -7.45
C ILE A 106 8.42 6.17 -6.37
N VAL A 107 8.22 4.86 -6.48
CA VAL A 107 8.79 3.86 -5.57
C VAL A 107 10.32 3.93 -5.55
N GLU A 108 10.94 4.10 -6.71
CA GLU A 108 12.41 4.14 -6.87
C GLU A 108 13.02 5.51 -6.51
N GLY A 109 12.21 6.51 -6.16
CA GLY A 109 12.70 7.87 -5.90
C GLY A 109 13.28 8.58 -7.15
N ALA A 110 12.99 8.07 -8.36
CA ALA A 110 13.52 8.56 -9.63
C ALA A 110 12.78 9.82 -10.15
N TRP A 111 12.58 10.79 -9.27
CA TRP A 111 11.81 12.03 -9.51
C TRP A 111 12.60 13.15 -10.22
N VAL A 112 13.86 12.91 -10.58
CA VAL A 112 14.74 13.95 -11.13
C VAL A 112 14.90 13.78 -12.65
N GLY A 113 14.33 14.69 -13.45
CA GLY A 113 14.85 14.95 -14.81
C GLY A 113 13.91 15.46 -15.90
N THR A 114 12.59 15.35 -15.80
CA THR A 114 11.71 15.85 -16.86
C THR A 114 10.49 16.51 -16.24
N GLU A 115 10.30 17.81 -16.51
CA GLU A 115 9.00 18.44 -16.30
C GLU A 115 7.94 17.61 -17.03
N PRO A 116 6.79 17.30 -16.39
CA PRO A 116 5.70 16.67 -17.11
C PRO A 116 5.30 17.58 -18.27
N ASP A 117 5.31 17.06 -19.50
CA ASP A 117 4.80 17.80 -20.64
C ASP A 117 3.28 17.89 -20.50
N LEU A 118 2.81 18.98 -19.91
CA LEU A 118 1.39 19.23 -19.68
C LEU A 118 0.62 19.54 -20.97
N ARG A 119 1.29 19.52 -22.15
CA ARG A 119 0.65 19.77 -23.45
C ARG A 119 -0.01 18.55 -24.07
N VAL A 120 0.11 17.37 -23.46
CA VAL A 120 -0.52 16.14 -23.97
C VAL A 120 -1.98 15.99 -23.49
N PHE A 121 -2.45 16.90 -22.63
CA PHE A 121 -3.84 16.95 -22.13
C PHE A 121 -4.67 18.09 -22.77
N SER A 122 -4.52 18.32 -24.09
CA SER A 122 -5.36 19.24 -24.85
C SER A 122 -6.14 18.53 -25.95
#